data_AF-A0A957IVD2-F1
#
_entry.id   AF-A0A957IVD2-F1
#
_cell.length_a   1.000
_cell.length_b   1.000
_cell.length_c   1.000
_cell.angle_alpha   90.00
_cell.angle_beta   90.00
_cell.angle_gamma   90.00
#
_symmetry.space_group_name_H-M   'P 1'
#
loop_
_entity.id
_entity.type
_entity.pdbx_description
1 polymer ?
#
loop_
_entity_poly.entity_id
_entity_poly.type
_entity_poly.pdbx_seq_one_letter_code
_entity_poly.pdbx_strand_id
1 'polypeptide(L)' 'LLPWEAAAGPGVAAALAGRAVGRVALFIGPEGGFEDAEVAAARAAGVQPVTLGRRILRAETAAVAAAALVMQAMGELE' A
#
# COMPACT_ATOMS: atom_id res chain seq x y z
N LEU A 1 4.10 3.25 1.48
CA LEU A 1 3.31 2.51 0.47
C LEU A 1 1.92 3.11 0.41
N LEU A 2 1.31 3.13 -0.76
CA LEU A 2 -0.01 3.72 -1.00
C LEU A 2 -0.91 2.69 -1.71
N PRO A 3 -1.81 1.99 -0.99
CA PRO A 3 -2.82 1.15 -1.61
C PRO A 3 -3.76 1.99 -2.49
N TRP A 4 -3.93 1.61 -3.76
CA TRP A 4 -4.74 2.39 -4.71
C TRP A 4 -5.50 1.49 -5.67
N GLU A 5 -6.77 1.81 -5.97
CA GLU A 5 -7.63 0.96 -6.80
C GLU A 5 -7.14 0.80 -8.24
N ALA A 6 -6.47 1.83 -8.79
CA ALA A 6 -5.93 1.81 -10.14
C ALA A 6 -4.44 1.40 -10.18
N ALA A 7 -3.86 0.94 -9.06
CA ALA A 7 -2.48 0.49 -9.05
C ALA A 7 -2.30 -0.81 -9.86
N ALA A 8 -1.57 -0.70 -10.98
CA ALA A 8 -1.03 -1.84 -11.71
C ALA A 8 0.34 -2.33 -11.16
N GLY A 9 0.71 -1.86 -9.96
CA GLY A 9 2.01 -2.12 -9.33
C GLY A 9 2.08 -3.45 -8.57
N PRO A 10 3.20 -3.70 -7.87
CA PRO A 10 3.34 -4.89 -7.03
C PRO A 10 2.36 -4.87 -5.86
N GLY A 11 2.10 -6.05 -5.29
CA GLY A 11 1.49 -6.16 -3.97
C GLY A 11 2.45 -5.72 -2.85
N VAL A 12 1.92 -5.52 -1.64
CA VAL A 12 2.69 -5.04 -0.47
C VAL A 12 3.96 -5.87 -0.22
N ALA A 13 3.86 -7.21 -0.16
CA ALA A 13 5.00 -8.07 0.11
C ALA A 13 6.10 -7.94 -0.96
N ALA A 14 5.72 -7.94 -2.24
CA ALA A 14 6.68 -7.75 -3.34
C ALA A 14 7.29 -6.34 -3.34
N ALA A 15 6.58 -5.32 -2.86
CA ALA A 15 7.10 -3.96 -2.72
C ALA A 15 8.18 -3.83 -1.63
N LEU A 16 8.18 -4.74 -0.65
CA LEU A 16 9.12 -4.79 0.48
C LEU A 16 10.21 -5.86 0.30
N ALA A 17 10.01 -6.85 -0.57
CA ALA A 17 10.94 -7.95 -0.79
C ALA A 17 12.36 -7.46 -1.13
N GLY A 18 13.36 -8.05 -0.46
CA GLY A 18 14.78 -7.75 -0.68
C GLY A 18 15.23 -6.38 -0.18
N ARG A 19 14.38 -5.61 0.52
CA ARG A 19 14.73 -4.33 1.13
C ARG A 19 14.98 -4.49 2.62
N ALA A 20 16.07 -3.93 3.13
CA ALA A 20 16.26 -3.73 4.56
C ALA A 20 15.42 -2.53 5.01
N VAL A 21 14.20 -2.78 5.50
CA VAL A 21 13.23 -1.73 5.87
C VAL A 21 13.06 -1.69 7.38
N GLY A 22 13.48 -0.61 8.03
CA GLY A 22 13.27 -0.41 9.47
C GLY A 22 11.96 0.31 9.83
N ARG A 23 11.26 0.89 8.85
CA ARG A 23 9.98 1.58 9.04
C ARG A 23 9.17 1.60 7.75
N VAL A 24 7.87 1.35 7.85
CA VAL A 24 6.92 1.48 6.74
C VAL A 24 5.86 2.52 7.10
N ALA A 25 5.63 3.48 6.20
CA ALA A 25 4.48 4.37 6.26
C ALA A 25 3.41 3.89 5.27
N LEU A 26 2.15 3.83 5.72
CA LEU A 26 0.99 3.48 4.89
C LEU A 26 0.12 4.72 4.69
N PHE A 27 -0.18 5.05 3.43
CA PHE A 27 -1.07 6.14 3.06
C PHE A 27 -2.41 5.52 2.66
N ILE A 28 -3.39 5.59 3.54
CA ILE A 28 -4.74 5.06 3.28
C ILE A 28 -5.64 6.21 2.85
N GLY A 29 -6.28 6.06 1.69
CA GLY A 29 -7.19 7.07 1.17
C GLY A 29 -8.55 7.06 1.88
N PRO A 30 -9.34 8.13 1.73
CA PRO A 30 -10.74 8.13 2.14
C PRO A 30 -11.57 7.15 1.28
N GLU A 31 -12.86 6.98 1.59
CA GLU A 31 -13.76 6.09 0.83
C GLU A 31 -13.83 6.43 -0.67
N GLY A 32 -13.56 7.69 -1.05
CA GLY A 32 -13.49 8.13 -2.45
C GLY A 32 -12.16 7.83 -3.16
N GLY A 33 -11.20 7.20 -2.49
CA GLY A 33 -9.88 6.90 -3.04
C GLY A 33 -8.95 8.12 -3.10
N PHE A 34 -7.92 8.02 -3.94
CA PHE A 34 -6.98 9.10 -4.24
C PHE A 34 -7.18 9.55 -5.68
N GLU A 35 -7.05 10.86 -5.92
CA GLU A 35 -7.02 11.38 -7.28
C GLU A 35 -5.69 11.03 -7.98
N ASP A 36 -5.72 10.90 -9.31
CA ASP A 36 -4.52 10.63 -10.12
C ASP A 36 -3.38 11.63 -9.82
N ALA A 37 -3.74 12.90 -9.60
CA ALA A 37 -2.79 13.96 -9.27
C ALA A 37 -2.12 13.75 -7.90
N GLU A 38 -2.86 13.29 -6.89
CA GLU A 38 -2.33 12.98 -5.56
C GLU A 38 -1.38 11.78 -5.62
N VAL A 39 -1.75 10.74 -6.38
CA VAL A 39 -0.90 9.57 -6.58
C VAL A 39 0.35 9.94 -7.37
N ALA A 40 0.25 10.80 -8.38
CA ALA A 40 1.41 11.31 -9.11
C ALA A 40 2.36 12.11 -8.20
N ALA A 41 1.82 12.98 -7.33
CA ALA A 41 2.61 13.71 -6.34
C ALA A 41 3.28 12.76 -5.33
N ALA A 42 2.55 11.75 -4.85
CA ALA A 42 3.08 10.74 -3.93
C ALA A 42 4.23 9.96 -4.59
N ARG A 43 4.07 9.54 -5.85
CA ARG A 43 5.14 8.89 -6.63
C ARG A 43 6.38 9.78 -6.76
N ALA A 44 6.19 11.07 -7.07
CA ALA A 44 7.29 12.03 -7.16
C ALA A 44 8.02 12.21 -5.82
N ALA A 45 7.30 12.06 -4.69
CA ALA A 45 7.87 12.06 -3.35
C ALA A 45 8.48 10.69 -2.92
N GLY A 46 8.55 9.71 -3.83
CA GLY A 46 9.11 8.38 -3.54
C GLY A 46 8.14 7.41 -2.86
N VAL A 47 6.86 7.77 -2.72
CA VAL A 47 5.84 6.85 -2.23
C VAL A 47 5.48 5.87 -3.34
N GLN A 48 5.55 4.57 -3.05
CA GLN A 48 5.24 3.53 -4.02
C GLN A 48 3.77 3.10 -3.92
N PRO A 49 2.97 3.26 -4.99
CA PRO A 49 1.63 2.71 -5.05
C PRO A 49 1.66 1.19 -5.16
N VAL A 50 0.73 0.54 -4.49
CA VAL A 50 0.63 -0.93 -4.40
C VAL A 50 -0.81 -1.37 -4.58
N THR A 51 -1.00 -2.61 -5.02
CA THR A 51 -2.33 -3.24 -5.07
C THR A 51 -2.56 -4.13 -3.83
N LEU A 52 -3.82 -4.23 -3.39
CA LEU A 52 -4.27 -5.21 -2.39
C LEU A 52 -5.01 -6.41 -3.03
N GLY A 53 -4.86 -6.59 -4.34
CA GLY A 53 -5.48 -7.65 -5.12
C GLY A 53 -6.57 -7.14 -6.06
N ARG A 54 -7.38 -8.07 -6.59
CA ARG A 54 -8.37 -7.77 -7.64
C ARG A 54 -9.63 -7.05 -7.16
N ARG A 55 -9.87 -7.03 -5.85
CA ARG A 55 -11.08 -6.45 -5.25
C ARG A 55 -10.73 -5.09 -4.66
N ILE A 56 -11.55 -4.10 -4.96
CA ILE A 56 -11.50 -2.82 -4.25
C ILE A 56 -12.05 -3.08 -2.83
N LEU A 57 -11.23 -2.78 -1.83
CA LEU A 57 -11.61 -2.88 -0.42
C LEU A 57 -12.11 -1.51 0.05
N ARG A 58 -13.08 -1.50 0.97
CA ARG A 58 -13.46 -0.27 1.68
C ARG A 58 -12.28 0.27 2.49
N ALA A 59 -12.25 1.58 2.73
CA ALA A 59 -11.10 2.27 3.29
C ALA A 59 -10.57 1.63 4.59
N GLU A 60 -11.46 1.27 5.51
CA GLU A 60 -11.10 0.67 6.80
C GLU A 60 -10.55 -0.75 6.64
N THR A 61 -11.11 -1.52 5.70
CA THR A 61 -10.61 -2.88 5.39
C THR A 61 -9.26 -2.82 4.68
N ALA A 62 -9.08 -1.86 3.77
CA ALA A 62 -7.81 -1.61 3.10
C ALA A 62 -6.71 -1.27 4.10
N ALA A 63 -7.01 -0.45 5.11
CA ALA A 63 -6.08 -0.10 6.19
C ALA A 63 -5.60 -1.34 6.95
N VAL A 64 -6.53 -2.14 7.48
CA VAL A 64 -6.21 -3.34 8.26
C VAL A 64 -5.48 -4.39 7.41
N ALA A 65 -5.95 -4.63 6.18
CA ALA A 65 -5.32 -5.58 5.28
C ALA A 65 -3.89 -5.15 4.88
N ALA A 66 -3.67 -3.87 4.57
CA ALA A 66 -2.35 -3.36 4.23
C ALA A 66 -1.38 -3.49 5.42
N ALA A 67 -1.82 -3.15 6.63
CA ALA A 67 -1.02 -3.31 7.85
C ALA A 67 -0.64 -4.78 8.09
N ALA A 68 -1.60 -5.71 8.02
CA ALA A 68 -1.35 -7.13 8.18
C ALA A 68 -0.38 -7.68 7.12
N LEU A 69 -0.50 -7.24 5.86
CA LEU A 69 0.42 -7.64 4.79
C LEU A 69 1.84 -7.09 5.00
N VAL A 70 1.98 -5.89 5.57
CA VAL A 70 3.29 -5.34 5.96
C VAL A 70 3.90 -6.19 7.07
N MET A 71 3.15 -6.45 8.15
CA MET A 71 3.63 -7.29 9.27
C MET A 71 4.04 -8.68 8.78
N GLN A 72 3.22 -9.31 7.94
CA GLN A 72 3.55 -10.60 7.33
C GLN A 72 4.83 -10.54 6.49
N ALA A 73 4.97 -9.50 5.66
CA ALA A 73 6.16 -9.34 4.80
C ALA A 73 7.43 -9.06 5.61
N MET A 74 7.29 -8.47 6.81
CA MET A 74 8.38 -8.20 7.75
C MET A 74 8.66 -9.38 8.71
N GLY A 75 7.86 -10.45 8.66
CA GLY A 75 7.99 -11.59 9.56
C GLY A 75 7.55 -11.30 11.00
N GLU A 76 6.60 -10.38 11.18
CA GLU A 76 6.09 -9.92 12.48
C GLU A 76 4.72 -10.52 12.84
N LEU A 77 4.13 -11.29 11.93
CA LEU A 77 2.82 -11.95 12.12
C LEU A 77 3.05 -13.44 12.39
N GLU A 78 2.50 -13.94 13.52
CA GLU A 78 2.58 -15.34 13.98
C GLU A 78 1.27 -16.10 13.75
#